data_AF-A0AA35JS80-F1
#
_entry.id   AF-A0AA35JS80-F1
#
_cell.length_a   1.000
_cell.length_b   1.000
_cell.length_c   1.000
_cell.angle_alpha   90.00
_cell.angle_beta   90.00
_cell.angle_gamma   90.00
#
_symmetry.space_group_name_H-M   'P 1'
#
loop_
_entity.id
_entity.type
_entity.pdbx_description
1 polymer ?
#
loop_
_entity_poly.entity_id
_entity_poly.type
_entity_poly.pdbx_seq_one_letter_code
_entity_poly.pdbx_strand_id
1 'polypeptide(L)'
;MALCVRFREAATAKERSKICKAGAFCCGLSLCNQHTIVIYVICVALWVFYCLLRERELTLGHMLKLTFCFLAGCLPYLYLPASSYLNKARWTWGDQTTLKGFTTHLLREEYGTFNLAKLENGSSMADILLFQVTDMRTELSAIAQALAIIACLCAAVRPKMEKPNLVWLFTSMLLAYSLFFAWRANLDISKPLFKGVVERFWMQSNAVVAVLAGLGFSSFFAFAEGVAGNRRVLRCLEWLLAAVLVTGQICSNYSVCDQSRNYVVDRFARNLLSSMPPDAIVLLRGDLPGNSLRYLHYCLVFNFISSCLR
;
A
#
# COMPACT_ATOMS: atom_id res chain seq x y z
N MET A 1 -3.44 -10.23 -3.57
CA MET A 1 -3.50 -11.39 -2.65
C MET A 1 -4.73 -12.27 -2.88
N ALA A 2 -5.97 -11.77 -2.73
CA ALA A 2 -7.18 -12.59 -2.95
C ALA A 2 -7.24 -13.25 -4.35
N LEU A 3 -6.90 -12.53 -5.42
CA LEU A 3 -6.82 -13.11 -6.78
C LEU A 3 -5.75 -14.21 -6.90
N CYS A 4 -4.66 -14.15 -6.15
CA CYS A 4 -3.64 -15.19 -6.12
C CYS A 4 -4.20 -16.49 -5.49
N VAL A 5 -4.99 -16.36 -4.43
CA VAL A 5 -5.71 -17.49 -3.81
C VAL A 5 -6.66 -18.13 -4.82
N ARG A 6 -7.52 -17.31 -5.45
CA ARG A 6 -8.47 -17.79 -6.46
C ARG A 6 -7.76 -18.43 -7.66
N PHE A 7 -6.64 -17.87 -8.10
CA PHE A 7 -5.84 -18.44 -9.19
C PHE A 7 -5.33 -19.84 -8.85
N ARG A 8 -4.90 -20.04 -7.59
CA ARG A 8 -4.44 -21.35 -7.10
C ARG A 8 -5.58 -22.37 -6.99
N GLU A 9 -6.78 -21.92 -6.62
CA GLU A 9 -7.97 -22.76 -6.44
C GLU A 9 -8.71 -23.07 -7.75
N ALA A 10 -8.40 -22.35 -8.83
CA ALA A 10 -9.07 -22.53 -10.11
C ALA A 10 -8.79 -23.91 -10.69
N ALA A 11 -9.85 -24.69 -10.90
CA ALA A 11 -9.77 -26.06 -11.42
C ALA A 11 -9.48 -26.08 -12.92
N THR A 12 -10.02 -25.13 -13.67
CA THR A 12 -9.95 -25.12 -15.14
C THR A 12 -9.02 -24.04 -15.70
N ALA A 13 -8.44 -24.31 -16.88
CA ALA A 13 -7.65 -23.34 -17.64
C ALA A 13 -8.43 -22.04 -17.95
N LYS A 14 -9.73 -22.18 -18.22
CA LYS A 14 -10.63 -21.07 -18.53
C LYS A 14 -10.81 -20.15 -17.32
N GLU A 15 -10.98 -20.71 -16.12
CA GLU A 15 -11.07 -19.95 -14.88
C GLU A 15 -9.74 -19.27 -14.55
N ARG A 16 -8.62 -19.99 -14.65
CA ARG A 16 -7.27 -19.42 -14.48
C ARG A 16 -7.06 -18.22 -15.40
N SER A 17 -7.38 -18.36 -16.68
CA SER A 17 -7.28 -17.25 -17.65
C SER A 17 -8.17 -16.06 -17.28
N LYS A 18 -9.39 -16.28 -16.80
CA LYS A 18 -10.27 -15.19 -16.33
C LYS A 18 -9.65 -14.46 -15.14
N ILE A 19 -9.11 -15.19 -14.17
CA ILE A 19 -8.47 -14.63 -12.98
C ILE A 19 -7.18 -13.89 -13.34
N CYS A 20 -6.36 -14.41 -14.25
CA CYS A 20 -5.16 -13.73 -14.73
C CYS A 20 -5.47 -12.39 -15.38
N LYS A 21 -6.55 -12.29 -16.18
CA LYS A 21 -6.97 -11.02 -16.80
C LYS A 21 -7.40 -9.99 -15.75
N ALA A 22 -8.22 -10.41 -14.79
CA ALA A 22 -8.60 -9.55 -13.66
C ALA A 22 -7.37 -9.14 -12.84
N GLY A 23 -6.45 -10.06 -12.59
CA GLY A 23 -5.17 -9.81 -11.92
C GLY A 23 -4.31 -8.80 -12.66
N ALA A 24 -4.14 -8.96 -13.98
CA ALA A 24 -3.37 -8.04 -14.81
C ALA A 24 -3.96 -6.63 -14.77
N PHE A 25 -5.28 -6.50 -14.90
CA PHE A 25 -5.98 -5.22 -14.74
C PHE A 25 -5.75 -4.60 -13.34
N CYS A 26 -5.91 -5.38 -12.27
CA CYS A 26 -5.65 -4.91 -10.91
C CYS A 26 -4.18 -4.51 -10.70
N CYS A 27 -3.22 -5.21 -11.31
CA CYS A 27 -1.80 -4.84 -11.25
C CYS A 27 -1.55 -3.47 -11.91
N GLY A 28 -2.10 -3.23 -13.10
CA GLY A 28 -2.03 -1.92 -13.76
C GLY A 28 -2.66 -0.81 -12.92
N LEU A 29 -3.87 -1.05 -12.41
CA LEU A 29 -4.59 -0.10 -11.55
C LEU A 29 -3.83 0.21 -10.25
N SER A 30 -3.19 -0.81 -9.66
CA SER A 30 -2.42 -0.63 -8.43
C SER A 30 -1.21 0.28 -8.61
N LEU A 31 -0.59 0.27 -9.80
CA LEU A 31 0.53 1.17 -10.09
C LEU A 31 0.08 2.62 -10.06
N CYS A 32 -1.13 2.94 -10.52
CA CYS A 32 -1.71 4.29 -10.44
C CYS A 32 -1.93 4.79 -9.02
N ASN A 33 -1.98 3.90 -8.02
CA ASN A 33 -2.06 4.27 -6.61
C ASN A 33 -0.66 4.50 -6.02
N GLN A 34 0.26 3.55 -6.22
CA GLN A 34 1.60 3.63 -5.63
C GLN A 34 2.62 2.83 -6.44
N HIS A 35 3.68 3.49 -6.92
CA HIS A 35 4.69 2.86 -7.79
C HIS A 35 5.44 1.69 -7.12
N THR A 36 5.65 1.74 -5.80
CA THR A 36 6.38 0.70 -5.07
C THR A 36 5.63 -0.65 -5.03
N ILE A 37 4.34 -0.68 -5.41
CA ILE A 37 3.60 -1.93 -5.63
C ILE A 37 4.20 -2.77 -6.76
N VAL A 38 5.00 -2.18 -7.65
CA VAL A 38 5.67 -2.90 -8.75
C VAL A 38 6.48 -4.10 -8.24
N ILE A 39 7.06 -4.02 -7.04
CA ILE A 39 7.79 -5.12 -6.41
C ILE A 39 6.87 -6.32 -6.18
N TYR A 40 5.65 -6.08 -5.70
CA TYR A 40 4.63 -7.12 -5.53
C TYR A 40 4.12 -7.66 -6.87
N VAL A 41 3.90 -6.77 -7.84
CA VAL A 41 3.48 -7.15 -9.19
C VAL A 41 4.51 -8.08 -9.83
N ILE A 42 5.81 -7.81 -9.69
CA ILE A 42 6.88 -8.67 -10.21
C ILE A 42 6.82 -10.05 -9.57
N CYS A 43 6.77 -10.15 -8.23
CA CYS A 43 6.69 -11.44 -7.53
C CYS A 43 5.46 -12.26 -7.99
N VAL A 44 4.29 -11.62 -8.06
CA VAL A 44 3.05 -12.29 -8.46
C VAL A 44 3.10 -12.68 -9.94
N ALA A 45 3.60 -11.81 -10.82
CA ALA A 45 3.71 -12.08 -12.24
C ALA A 45 4.64 -13.27 -12.50
N LEU A 46 5.85 -13.27 -11.91
CA LEU A 46 6.80 -14.39 -12.04
C LEU A 46 6.19 -15.72 -11.58
N TRP A 47 5.50 -15.71 -10.44
CA TRP A 47 4.81 -16.91 -9.93
C TRP A 47 3.68 -17.38 -10.85
N VAL A 48 2.82 -16.47 -11.32
CA VAL A 48 1.72 -16.80 -12.25
C VAL A 48 2.28 -17.33 -13.58
N PHE A 49 3.31 -16.68 -14.14
CA PHE A 49 3.95 -17.14 -15.38
C PHE A 49 4.56 -18.52 -15.22
N TYR A 50 5.26 -18.78 -14.11
CA TYR A 50 5.78 -20.11 -13.80
C TYR A 50 4.67 -21.17 -13.78
N CYS A 51 3.54 -20.89 -13.11
CA CYS A 51 2.39 -21.79 -13.10
C CYS A 51 1.79 -22.02 -14.49
N LEU A 52 1.56 -20.96 -15.27
CA LEU A 52 1.00 -21.07 -16.62
C LEU A 52 1.93 -21.82 -17.59
N LEU A 53 3.25 -21.64 -17.45
CA LEU A 53 4.25 -22.40 -18.21
C LEU A 53 4.20 -23.88 -17.87
N ARG A 54 4.16 -24.21 -16.57
CA ARG A 54 4.09 -25.60 -16.10
C ARG A 54 2.84 -26.32 -16.60
N GLU A 55 1.70 -25.64 -16.60
CA GLU A 55 0.42 -26.17 -17.09
C GLU A 55 0.26 -26.08 -18.62
N ARG A 56 1.26 -25.54 -19.34
CA ARG A 56 1.24 -25.33 -20.80
C ARG A 56 0.07 -24.45 -21.29
N GLU A 57 -0.35 -23.49 -20.47
CA GLU A 57 -1.46 -22.56 -20.74
C GLU A 57 -1.01 -21.21 -21.29
N LEU A 58 0.30 -21.04 -21.47
CA LEU A 58 0.88 -19.81 -21.99
C LEU A 58 0.88 -19.84 -23.53
N THR A 59 0.12 -18.94 -24.13
CA THR A 59 0.11 -18.72 -25.59
C THR A 59 0.36 -17.24 -25.87
N LEU A 60 0.85 -16.90 -27.06
CA LEU A 60 1.04 -15.50 -27.46
C LEU A 60 -0.27 -14.69 -27.35
N GLY A 61 -1.38 -15.27 -27.80
CA GLY A 61 -2.70 -14.65 -27.68
C GLY A 61 -3.15 -14.45 -26.23
N HIS A 62 -2.77 -15.34 -25.31
CA HIS A 62 -3.00 -15.15 -23.89
C HIS A 62 -2.16 -13.99 -23.34
N MET A 63 -0.87 -13.94 -23.66
CA MET A 63 0.02 -12.85 -23.23
C MET A 63 -0.48 -11.48 -23.71
N LEU A 64 -0.88 -11.36 -24.98
CA LEU A 64 -1.45 -10.12 -25.52
C LEU A 64 -2.70 -9.67 -24.77
N LYS A 65 -3.58 -10.61 -24.39
CA LYS A 65 -4.76 -10.31 -23.57
C LYS A 65 -4.39 -9.81 -22.17
N LEU A 66 -3.39 -10.41 -21.54
CA LEU A 66 -2.91 -9.97 -20.22
C LEU A 66 -2.29 -8.56 -20.31
N THR A 67 -1.48 -8.30 -21.34
CA THR A 67 -0.92 -6.96 -21.58
C THR A 67 -2.03 -5.94 -21.80
N PHE A 68 -3.04 -6.24 -22.62
CA PHE A 68 -4.17 -5.33 -22.83
C PHE A 68 -4.94 -5.05 -21.53
N CYS A 69 -5.21 -6.09 -20.73
CA CYS A 69 -5.85 -5.91 -19.42
C CYS A 69 -5.00 -5.05 -18.46
N PHE A 70 -3.69 -5.26 -18.43
CA PHE A 70 -2.77 -4.45 -17.64
C PHE A 70 -2.76 -2.97 -18.08
N LEU A 71 -2.65 -2.72 -19.39
CA LEU A 71 -2.70 -1.36 -19.94
C LEU A 71 -4.05 -0.69 -19.68
N ALA A 72 -5.16 -1.45 -19.74
CA ALA A 72 -6.47 -0.95 -19.36
C ALA A 72 -6.53 -0.55 -17.87
N GLY A 73 -5.81 -1.26 -17.00
CA GLY A 73 -5.65 -0.87 -15.59
C GLY A 73 -4.89 0.44 -15.40
N CYS A 74 -3.95 0.75 -16.30
CA CYS A 74 -3.14 1.97 -16.29
C CYS A 74 -3.86 3.21 -16.86
N LEU A 75 -5.09 3.08 -17.37
CA LEU A 75 -5.86 4.19 -17.94
C LEU A 75 -5.98 5.43 -17.04
N PRO A 76 -6.07 5.33 -15.69
CA PRO A 76 -6.10 6.52 -14.84
C PRO A 76 -4.92 7.48 -15.05
N TYR A 77 -3.75 7.00 -15.50
CA TYR A 77 -2.62 7.88 -15.82
C TYR A 77 -2.90 8.86 -16.96
N LEU A 78 -3.83 8.54 -17.87
CA LEU A 78 -4.23 9.44 -18.97
C LEU A 78 -4.92 10.70 -18.44
N TYR A 79 -5.44 10.68 -17.22
CA TYR A 79 -6.00 11.86 -16.58
C TYR A 79 -4.96 12.98 -16.41
N LEU A 80 -3.69 12.63 -16.17
CA LEU A 80 -2.63 13.62 -15.95
C LEU A 80 -2.42 14.52 -17.18
N PRO A 81 -2.05 14.00 -18.38
CA PRO A 81 -1.89 14.84 -19.56
C PRO A 81 -3.22 15.46 -20.01
N ALA A 82 -4.35 14.75 -19.89
CA ALA A 82 -5.65 15.28 -20.29
C ALA A 82 -6.09 16.49 -19.45
N SER A 83 -5.94 16.41 -18.12
CA SER A 83 -6.30 17.50 -17.21
C SER A 83 -5.36 18.69 -17.34
N SER A 84 -4.07 18.44 -17.62
CA SER A 84 -3.08 19.49 -17.90
C SER A 84 -3.34 20.19 -19.23
N TYR A 85 -3.66 19.45 -20.30
CA TYR A 85 -3.96 20.04 -21.62
C TYR A 85 -5.26 20.85 -21.62
N LEU A 86 -6.28 20.37 -20.91
CA LEU A 86 -7.58 21.05 -20.80
C LEU A 86 -7.58 22.19 -19.75
N ASN A 87 -6.47 22.42 -19.04
CA ASN A 87 -6.39 23.34 -17.90
C ASN A 87 -7.53 23.15 -16.87
N LYS A 88 -7.95 21.89 -16.67
CA LYS A 88 -9.02 21.54 -15.72
C LYS A 88 -8.49 21.29 -14.31
N ALA A 89 -7.26 20.78 -14.20
CA ALA A 89 -6.63 20.57 -12.91
C ALA A 89 -6.27 21.93 -12.31
N ARG A 90 -6.92 22.29 -11.19
CA ARG A 90 -6.63 23.53 -10.45
C ARG A 90 -5.19 23.57 -9.92
N TRP A 91 -4.63 22.40 -9.64
CA TRP A 91 -3.26 22.24 -9.17
C TRP A 91 -2.63 21.05 -9.85
N THR A 92 -1.48 21.28 -10.46
CA THR A 92 -0.63 20.25 -11.05
C THR A 92 0.77 20.35 -10.45
N TRP A 93 1.50 19.24 -10.47
CA TRP A 93 2.92 19.20 -10.11
C TRP A 93 3.77 19.05 -11.35
N GLY A 94 4.17 20.20 -11.90
CA GLY A 94 4.83 20.31 -13.19
C GLY A 94 3.82 20.43 -14.34
N ASP A 95 4.33 20.57 -15.55
CA ASP A 95 3.56 20.54 -16.79
C ASP A 95 3.57 19.11 -17.35
N GLN A 96 2.39 18.52 -17.58
CA GLN A 96 2.24 17.17 -18.17
C GLN A 96 1.68 17.21 -19.60
N THR A 97 1.64 18.37 -20.25
CA THR A 97 1.16 18.50 -21.65
C THR A 97 2.11 17.84 -22.66
N THR A 98 3.38 17.71 -22.33
CA THR A 98 4.40 17.06 -23.17
C THR A 98 4.74 15.66 -22.68
N LEU A 99 5.20 14.79 -23.58
CA LEU A 99 5.67 13.44 -23.20
C LEU A 99 6.77 13.51 -22.13
N LYS A 100 7.72 14.44 -22.28
CA LYS A 100 8.79 14.66 -21.31
C LYS A 100 8.24 15.07 -19.94
N GLY A 101 7.31 16.02 -19.92
CA GLY A 101 6.68 16.45 -18.68
C GLY A 101 5.91 15.32 -17.98
N PHE A 102 5.17 14.53 -18.75
CA PHE A 102 4.50 13.33 -18.26
C PHE A 102 5.50 12.30 -17.71
N THR A 103 6.59 11.99 -18.42
CA THR A 103 7.60 11.02 -17.94
C THR A 103 8.33 11.52 -16.71
N THR A 104 8.70 12.80 -16.65
CA THR A 104 9.32 13.43 -15.47
C THR A 104 8.41 13.33 -14.25
N HIS A 105 7.12 13.57 -14.42
CA HIS A 105 6.13 13.43 -13.35
C HIS A 105 5.93 11.97 -12.94
N LEU A 106 5.69 11.08 -13.91
CA LEU A 106 5.48 9.65 -13.69
C LEU A 106 6.68 9.04 -12.96
N LEU A 107 7.89 9.27 -13.46
CA LEU A 107 9.11 8.74 -12.85
C LEU A 107 9.53 9.49 -11.58
N ARG A 108 8.85 10.58 -11.22
CA ARG A 108 9.20 11.44 -10.08
C ARG A 108 10.67 11.87 -10.15
N GLU A 109 11.14 12.23 -11.33
CA GLU A 109 12.55 12.61 -11.58
C GLU A 109 12.99 13.78 -10.70
N GLU A 110 12.08 14.71 -10.40
CA GLU A 110 12.34 15.86 -9.53
C GLU A 110 12.76 15.47 -8.11
N TYR A 111 12.33 14.28 -7.64
CA TYR A 111 12.69 13.72 -6.33
C TYR A 111 13.91 12.80 -6.38
N GLY A 112 14.41 12.47 -7.58
CA GLY A 112 15.52 11.54 -7.78
C GLY A 112 15.11 10.10 -8.14
N THR A 113 13.89 9.88 -8.65
CA THR A 113 13.27 8.62 -9.14
C THR A 113 13.26 7.45 -8.16
N PHE A 114 14.43 7.04 -7.69
CA PHE A 114 14.63 5.99 -6.69
C PHE A 114 14.96 6.54 -5.29
N ASN A 115 14.99 7.86 -5.12
CA ASN A 115 15.11 8.49 -3.81
C ASN A 115 13.73 8.95 -3.31
N LEU A 116 13.52 8.86 -2.00
CA LEU A 116 12.32 9.36 -1.33
C LEU A 116 12.36 10.89 -1.20
N ALA A 117 13.54 11.45 -0.93
CA ALA A 117 13.80 12.89 -0.92
C ALA A 117 15.14 13.22 -1.61
N LYS A 118 15.29 14.43 -2.16
CA LYS A 118 16.45 14.76 -3.01
C LYS A 118 17.74 15.07 -2.23
N LEU A 119 17.65 15.66 -1.04
CA LEU A 119 18.78 16.28 -0.33
C LEU A 119 18.94 15.80 1.12
N GLU A 120 18.43 14.61 1.44
CA GLU A 120 18.48 14.08 2.81
C GLU A 120 19.49 12.94 2.93
N ASN A 121 20.23 12.94 4.04
CA ASN A 121 21.03 11.80 4.49
C ASN A 121 20.10 10.84 5.25
N GLY A 122 19.88 9.66 4.68
CA GLY A 122 18.98 8.67 5.26
C GLY A 122 19.56 7.92 6.46
N SER A 123 18.68 7.32 7.24
CA SER A 123 19.05 6.30 8.23
C SER A 123 19.59 5.04 7.55
N SER A 124 20.28 4.16 8.30
CA SER A 124 20.80 2.92 7.72
C SER A 124 19.67 1.95 7.36
N MET A 125 19.92 1.06 6.40
CA MET A 125 18.96 0.01 6.02
C MET A 125 18.55 -0.86 7.23
N ALA A 126 19.49 -1.16 8.13
CA ALA A 126 19.22 -1.94 9.33
C ALA A 126 18.27 -1.19 10.27
N ASP A 127 18.47 0.13 10.45
CA ASP A 127 17.57 0.97 11.23
C ASP A 127 16.17 0.97 10.61
N ILE A 128 16.04 1.20 9.31
CA ILE A 128 14.73 1.22 8.63
C ILE A 128 13.99 -0.11 8.82
N LEU A 129 14.67 -1.25 8.72
CA LEU A 129 14.07 -2.57 8.95
C LEU A 129 13.68 -2.79 10.42
N LEU A 130 14.54 -2.41 11.36
CA LEU A 130 14.27 -2.54 12.79
C LEU A 130 13.06 -1.68 13.20
N PHE A 131 13.02 -0.43 12.72
CA PHE A 131 11.90 0.46 12.94
C PHE A 131 10.63 -0.05 12.27
N GLN A 132 10.71 -0.59 11.05
CA GLN A 132 9.55 -1.22 10.39
C GLN A 132 8.97 -2.35 11.24
N VAL A 133 9.80 -3.26 11.78
CA VAL A 133 9.32 -4.36 12.63
C VAL A 133 8.74 -3.85 13.95
N THR A 134 9.34 -2.81 14.53
CA THR A 134 8.85 -2.20 15.77
C THR A 134 7.52 -1.48 15.54
N ASP A 135 7.37 -0.77 14.42
CA ASP A 135 6.16 -0.05 14.02
C ASP A 135 5.03 -1.01 13.65
N MET A 136 5.33 -2.12 12.99
CA MET A 136 4.38 -3.22 12.78
C MET A 136 3.80 -3.74 14.10
N ARG A 137 4.59 -3.77 15.17
CA ARG A 137 4.11 -4.23 16.48
C ARG A 137 3.12 -3.24 17.09
N THR A 138 3.31 -1.93 16.89
CA THR A 138 2.37 -0.90 17.35
C THR A 138 1.10 -0.90 16.52
N GLU A 139 1.21 -1.01 15.19
CA GLU A 139 0.07 -0.93 14.26
C GLU A 139 -0.77 -2.22 14.18
N LEU A 140 -0.14 -3.40 14.22
CA LEU A 140 -0.82 -4.70 14.02
C LEU A 140 -0.86 -5.60 15.27
N SER A 141 -0.21 -5.22 16.37
CA SER A 141 0.10 -6.04 17.55
C SER A 141 1.20 -7.08 17.35
N ALA A 142 1.84 -7.48 18.45
CA ALA A 142 2.80 -8.59 18.47
C ALA A 142 2.16 -9.93 18.11
N ILE A 143 0.85 -10.11 18.34
CA ILE A 143 0.13 -11.35 18.05
C ILE A 143 0.08 -11.58 16.54
N ALA A 144 -0.21 -10.54 15.74
CA ALA A 144 -0.23 -10.65 14.29
C ALA A 144 1.13 -11.07 13.72
N GLN A 145 2.23 -10.49 14.25
CA GLN A 145 3.59 -10.87 13.85
C GLN A 145 3.89 -12.34 14.21
N ALA A 146 3.56 -12.77 15.43
CA ALA A 146 3.75 -14.14 15.86
C ALA A 146 2.97 -15.13 14.98
N LEU A 147 1.71 -14.83 14.66
CA LEU A 147 0.89 -15.64 13.77
C LEU A 147 1.47 -15.69 12.34
N ALA A 148 1.99 -14.57 11.82
CA ALA A 148 2.64 -14.56 10.51
C ALA A 148 3.89 -15.46 10.49
N ILE A 149 4.69 -15.46 11.57
CA ILE A 149 5.83 -16.39 11.72
C ILE A 149 5.35 -17.83 11.78
N ILE A 150 4.28 -18.12 12.53
CA ILE A 150 3.68 -19.46 12.59
C ILE A 150 3.26 -19.93 11.20
N ALA A 151 2.69 -19.07 10.36
CA ALA A 151 2.35 -19.41 8.98
C ALA A 151 3.57 -19.89 8.18
N CYS A 152 4.69 -19.16 8.27
CA CYS A 152 5.94 -19.52 7.62
C CYS A 152 6.53 -20.83 8.16
N LEU A 153 6.54 -21.01 9.48
CA LEU A 153 7.04 -22.24 10.13
C LEU A 153 6.20 -23.46 9.74
N CYS A 154 4.87 -23.33 9.75
CA CYS A 154 3.97 -24.39 9.30
C CYS A 154 4.20 -24.73 7.83
N ALA A 155 4.37 -23.75 6.95
CA ALA A 155 4.66 -23.97 5.54
C ALA A 155 6.02 -24.64 5.29
N ALA A 156 7.01 -24.40 6.16
CA ALA A 156 8.33 -25.03 6.08
C ALA A 156 8.34 -26.48 6.60
N VAL A 157 7.71 -26.73 7.75
CA VAL A 157 7.75 -28.05 8.42
C VAL A 157 6.71 -29.02 7.85
N ARG A 158 5.58 -28.52 7.32
CA ARG A 158 4.48 -29.34 6.81
C ARG A 158 4.30 -29.15 5.31
N PRO A 159 5.04 -29.88 4.46
CA PRO A 159 4.88 -29.80 3.01
C PRO A 159 3.47 -30.21 2.53
N LYS A 160 2.70 -30.93 3.35
CA LYS A 160 1.30 -31.31 3.09
C LYS A 160 0.27 -30.25 3.48
N MET A 161 0.69 -29.06 3.91
CA MET A 161 -0.22 -27.94 4.14
C MET A 161 -1.00 -27.63 2.84
N GLU A 162 -2.25 -27.18 2.94
CA GLU A 162 -3.10 -27.03 1.75
C GLU A 162 -2.55 -25.97 0.77
N LYS A 163 -1.82 -24.95 1.25
CA LYS A 163 -1.43 -23.77 0.45
C LYS A 163 -0.01 -23.21 0.74
N PRO A 164 1.06 -24.02 0.86
CA PRO A 164 2.40 -23.53 1.21
C PRO A 164 2.96 -22.55 0.16
N ASN A 165 2.64 -22.75 -1.12
CA ASN A 165 3.09 -21.87 -2.20
C ASN A 165 2.61 -20.43 -2.04
N LEU A 166 1.41 -20.22 -1.48
CA LEU A 166 0.87 -18.87 -1.26
C LEU A 166 1.55 -18.19 -0.07
N VAL A 167 1.84 -18.95 0.99
CA VAL A 167 2.65 -18.45 2.11
C VAL A 167 4.02 -18.01 1.59
N TRP A 168 4.71 -18.86 0.82
CA TRP A 168 6.01 -18.50 0.26
C TRP A 168 5.93 -17.30 -0.69
N LEU A 169 4.92 -17.21 -1.55
CA LEU A 169 4.70 -16.04 -2.40
C LEU A 169 4.56 -14.76 -1.58
N PHE A 170 3.70 -14.76 -0.56
CA PHE A 170 3.45 -13.58 0.27
C PHE A 170 4.68 -13.24 1.14
N THR A 171 5.39 -14.23 1.67
CA THR A 171 6.65 -14.02 2.37
C THR A 171 7.72 -13.45 1.44
N SER A 172 7.85 -13.95 0.21
CA SER A 172 8.76 -13.38 -0.80
C SER A 172 8.39 -11.95 -1.15
N MET A 173 7.10 -11.64 -1.30
CA MET A 173 6.62 -10.27 -1.49
C MET A 173 7.05 -9.37 -0.32
N LEU A 174 6.77 -9.78 0.92
CA LEU A 174 7.13 -9.04 2.13
C LEU A 174 8.63 -8.74 2.18
N LEU A 175 9.46 -9.77 2.04
CA LEU A 175 10.92 -9.65 2.10
C LEU A 175 11.46 -8.77 0.97
N ALA A 176 11.04 -9.01 -0.28
CA ALA A 176 11.49 -8.23 -1.42
C ALA A 176 11.16 -6.75 -1.26
N TYR A 177 9.94 -6.43 -0.80
CA TYR A 177 9.52 -5.05 -0.57
C TYR A 177 10.24 -4.40 0.60
N SER A 178 10.30 -5.07 1.76
CA SER A 178 10.98 -4.52 2.94
C SER A 178 12.46 -4.25 2.67
N LEU A 179 13.17 -5.18 2.02
CA LEU A 179 14.58 -5.00 1.68
C LEU A 179 14.77 -3.89 0.65
N PHE A 180 13.97 -3.90 -0.43
CA PHE A 180 14.06 -2.87 -1.47
C PHE A 180 13.75 -1.47 -0.90
N PHE A 181 12.69 -1.35 -0.12
CA PHE A 181 12.31 -0.08 0.47
C PHE A 181 13.33 0.40 1.50
N ALA A 182 13.82 -0.47 2.37
CA ALA A 182 14.85 -0.09 3.35
C ALA A 182 16.17 0.31 2.71
N TRP A 183 16.52 -0.28 1.55
CA TRP A 183 17.68 0.14 0.77
C TRP A 183 17.51 1.53 0.13
N ARG A 184 16.27 1.89 -0.28
CA ARG A 184 15.98 3.14 -1.00
C ARG A 184 15.45 4.27 -0.13
N ALA A 185 15.01 3.98 1.10
CA ALA A 185 14.50 4.96 2.05
C ALA A 185 15.64 5.84 2.53
N ASN A 186 15.81 7.01 1.91
CA ASN A 186 16.88 7.95 2.22
C ASN A 186 16.41 9.10 3.13
N LEU A 187 15.51 8.81 4.06
CA LEU A 187 15.03 9.77 5.06
C LEU A 187 15.57 9.41 6.44
N ASP A 188 15.91 10.44 7.22
CA ASP A 188 16.33 10.30 8.61
C ASP A 188 15.11 10.10 9.52
N ILE A 189 14.89 8.86 9.97
CA ILE A 189 13.73 8.49 10.79
C ILE A 189 13.84 8.96 12.24
N SER A 190 14.96 9.56 12.65
CA SER A 190 15.04 10.24 13.96
C SER A 190 14.15 11.49 14.00
N LYS A 191 13.86 12.09 12.84
CA LYS A 191 12.96 13.23 12.71
C LYS A 191 11.50 12.74 12.60
N PRO A 192 10.59 13.14 13.51
CA PRO A 192 9.21 12.64 13.52
C PRO A 192 8.45 12.87 12.21
N LEU A 193 8.69 14.01 11.55
CA LEU A 193 8.07 14.32 10.25
C LEU A 193 8.45 13.28 9.18
N PHE A 194 9.73 12.90 9.13
CA PHE A 194 10.25 11.95 8.15
C PHE A 194 9.82 10.52 8.48
N LYS A 195 9.81 10.15 9.77
CA LYS A 195 9.21 8.89 10.22
C LYS A 195 7.78 8.75 9.71
N GLY A 196 6.95 9.78 9.87
CA GLY A 196 5.56 9.78 9.38
C GLY A 196 5.41 9.71 7.85
N VAL A 197 6.43 10.08 7.07
CA VAL A 197 6.45 9.83 5.62
C VAL A 197 6.76 8.37 5.32
N VAL A 198 7.74 7.79 6.01
CA VAL A 198 8.19 6.40 5.83
C VAL A 198 7.11 5.40 6.27
N GLU A 199 6.42 5.65 7.38
CA GLU A 199 5.33 4.79 7.91
C GLU A 199 4.24 4.50 6.87
N ARG A 200 3.88 5.47 6.03
CA ARG A 200 2.87 5.31 4.97
C ARG A 200 3.26 4.23 3.95
N PHE A 201 4.55 4.07 3.69
CA PHE A 201 5.05 3.01 2.80
C PHE A 201 5.04 1.65 3.49
N TRP A 202 5.13 1.58 4.82
CA TRP A 202 5.04 0.32 5.56
C TRP A 202 3.63 -0.27 5.60
N MET A 203 2.58 0.52 5.33
CA MET A 203 1.21 0.01 5.18
C MET A 203 1.12 -1.14 4.17
N GLN A 204 1.91 -1.08 3.09
CA GLN A 204 1.95 -2.13 2.07
C GLN A 204 2.48 -3.46 2.64
N SER A 205 3.54 -3.43 3.45
CA SER A 205 4.05 -4.61 4.15
C SER A 205 3.09 -5.10 5.24
N ASN A 206 2.43 -4.18 5.95
CA ASN A 206 1.48 -4.51 7.01
C ASN A 206 0.29 -5.31 6.46
N ALA A 207 -0.19 -4.98 5.26
CA ALA A 207 -1.23 -5.75 4.58
C ALA A 207 -0.83 -7.21 4.33
N VAL A 208 0.43 -7.47 3.97
CA VAL A 208 0.93 -8.84 3.75
C VAL A 208 1.08 -9.58 5.07
N VAL A 209 1.60 -8.92 6.12
CA VAL A 209 1.69 -9.50 7.46
C VAL A 209 0.31 -9.87 7.99
N ALA A 210 -0.70 -9.04 7.80
CA ALA A 210 -2.07 -9.35 8.21
C ALA A 210 -2.63 -10.61 7.50
N VAL A 211 -2.34 -10.78 6.20
CA VAL A 211 -2.75 -12.00 5.47
C VAL A 211 -1.99 -13.22 5.96
N LEU A 212 -0.68 -13.12 6.18
CA LEU A 212 0.11 -14.21 6.76
C LEU A 212 -0.36 -14.57 8.18
N ALA A 213 -0.70 -13.58 9.00
CA ALA A 213 -1.26 -13.78 10.33
C ALA A 213 -2.57 -14.58 10.27
N GLY A 214 -3.47 -14.25 9.34
CA GLY A 214 -4.70 -15.02 9.12
C GLY A 214 -4.42 -16.48 8.69
N LEU A 215 -3.44 -16.71 7.82
CA LEU A 215 -3.03 -18.06 7.42
C LEU A 215 -2.40 -18.85 8.58
N GLY A 216 -1.61 -18.19 9.42
CA GLY A 216 -1.01 -18.79 10.63
C GLY A 216 -2.05 -19.13 11.69
N PHE A 217 -3.02 -18.24 11.88
CA PHE A 217 -4.17 -18.47 12.76
C PHE A 217 -4.97 -19.70 12.33
N SER A 218 -5.32 -19.78 11.04
CA SER A 218 -6.02 -20.95 10.50
C SER A 218 -5.19 -22.23 10.63
N SER A 219 -3.87 -22.15 10.40
CA SER A 219 -2.96 -23.31 10.55
C SER A 219 -2.88 -23.80 12.01
N PHE A 220 -2.94 -22.89 12.97
CA PHE A 220 -2.98 -23.21 14.40
C PHE A 220 -4.26 -23.97 14.77
N PHE A 221 -5.43 -23.50 14.32
CA PHE A 221 -6.70 -24.19 14.59
C PHE A 221 -6.83 -25.52 13.84
N ALA A 222 -6.34 -25.61 12.60
CA ALA A 222 -6.28 -26.87 11.86
C ALA A 222 -5.42 -27.94 12.60
N PHE A 223 -4.36 -27.51 13.28
CA PHE A 223 -3.59 -28.41 14.13
C PHE A 223 -4.38 -28.83 15.38
N ALA A 224 -5.06 -27.90 16.04
CA ALA A 224 -5.89 -28.20 17.21
C ALA A 224 -7.04 -29.18 16.86
N GLU A 225 -7.67 -29.04 15.70
CA GLU A 225 -8.69 -29.98 15.20
C GLU A 225 -8.15 -31.39 14.95
N GLY A 226 -6.86 -31.52 14.62
CA GLY A 226 -6.21 -32.83 14.47
C GLY A 226 -5.98 -33.55 15.80
N VAL A 227 -5.94 -32.81 16.91
CA VAL A 227 -5.65 -33.34 18.26
C VAL A 227 -6.91 -33.49 19.11
N ALA A 228 -7.87 -32.58 18.96
CA ALA A 228 -9.11 -32.57 19.75
C ALA A 228 -10.32 -33.09 18.95
N GLY A 229 -11.11 -33.98 19.56
CA GLY A 229 -12.20 -34.69 18.88
C GLY A 229 -13.47 -33.88 18.57
N ASN A 230 -13.60 -32.63 19.04
CA ASN A 230 -14.82 -31.84 18.88
C ASN A 230 -14.66 -30.65 17.91
N ARG A 231 -14.83 -30.94 16.62
CA ARG A 231 -14.68 -29.97 15.52
C ARG A 231 -15.62 -28.76 15.57
N ARG A 232 -16.85 -28.92 16.09
CA ARG A 232 -17.81 -27.81 16.15
C ARG A 232 -17.37 -26.75 17.16
N VAL A 233 -16.94 -27.19 18.35
CA VAL A 233 -16.48 -26.29 19.41
C VAL A 233 -15.23 -25.54 18.97
N LEU A 234 -14.28 -26.21 18.33
CA LEU A 234 -13.05 -25.58 17.83
C LEU A 234 -13.33 -24.52 16.77
N ARG A 235 -14.26 -24.78 15.85
CA ARG A 235 -14.67 -23.78 14.85
C ARG A 235 -15.37 -22.58 15.46
N CYS A 236 -16.27 -22.79 16.43
CA CYS A 236 -16.88 -21.68 17.16
C CYS A 236 -15.82 -20.84 17.91
N LEU A 237 -14.84 -21.51 18.53
CA LEU A 237 -13.73 -20.86 19.22
C LEU A 237 -12.82 -20.09 18.27
N GLU A 238 -12.53 -20.64 17.08
CA GLU A 238 -11.77 -19.98 16.02
C GLU A 238 -12.39 -18.62 15.65
N TRP A 239 -13.69 -18.62 15.31
CA TRP A 239 -14.40 -17.38 14.96
C TRP A 239 -14.51 -16.41 16.11
N LEU A 240 -14.80 -16.91 17.33
CA LEU A 240 -14.86 -16.07 18.53
C LEU A 240 -13.51 -15.39 18.79
N LEU A 241 -12.42 -16.15 18.74
CA LEU A 241 -11.08 -15.62 19.00
C LEU A 241 -10.65 -14.65 17.89
N ALA A 242 -10.96 -14.94 16.62
CA ALA A 242 -10.74 -14.01 15.52
C ALA A 242 -11.50 -12.69 15.74
N ALA A 243 -12.77 -12.75 16.14
CA ALA A 243 -13.58 -11.56 16.44
C ALA A 243 -13.01 -10.76 17.63
N VAL A 244 -12.57 -11.44 18.69
CA VAL A 244 -11.93 -10.81 19.85
C VAL A 244 -10.62 -10.13 19.45
N LEU A 245 -9.76 -10.79 18.66
CA LEU A 245 -8.50 -10.21 18.20
C LEU A 245 -8.72 -8.96 17.34
N VAL A 246 -9.64 -9.02 16.37
CA VAL A 246 -9.96 -7.88 15.51
C VAL A 246 -10.58 -6.73 16.31
N THR A 247 -11.54 -7.03 17.19
CA THR A 247 -12.20 -6.01 18.02
C THR A 247 -11.20 -5.39 18.99
N GLY A 248 -10.34 -6.20 19.61
CA GLY A 248 -9.27 -5.74 20.47
C GLY A 248 -8.33 -4.76 19.76
N GLN A 249 -7.94 -5.08 18.52
CA GLN A 249 -7.09 -4.21 17.69
C GLN A 249 -7.78 -2.87 17.36
N ILE A 250 -9.08 -2.90 17.05
CA ILE A 250 -9.85 -1.67 16.80
C ILE A 250 -9.92 -0.83 18.08
N CYS A 251 -10.29 -1.44 19.21
CA CYS A 251 -10.43 -0.74 20.48
C CYS A 251 -9.10 -0.15 20.97
N SER A 252 -7.98 -0.85 20.83
CA SER A 252 -6.68 -0.37 21.28
C SER A 252 -6.17 0.84 20.48
N ASN A 253 -6.52 0.90 19.19
CA ASN A 253 -6.07 1.97 18.29
C ASN A 253 -7.10 3.09 18.14
N TYR A 254 -8.34 2.90 18.59
CA TYR A 254 -9.45 3.84 18.37
C TYR A 254 -9.13 5.25 18.88
N SER A 255 -8.55 5.38 20.09
CA SER A 255 -8.24 6.70 20.67
C SER A 255 -7.19 7.48 19.88
N VAL A 256 -6.28 6.79 19.19
CA VAL A 256 -5.25 7.40 18.35
C VAL A 256 -5.82 7.72 16.96
N CYS A 257 -6.66 6.85 16.42
CA CYS A 257 -7.29 7.03 15.12
C CYS A 257 -8.45 8.04 15.14
N ASP A 258 -9.09 8.28 16.29
CA ASP A 258 -10.15 9.27 16.44
C ASP A 258 -9.58 10.69 16.37
N GLN A 259 -9.65 11.27 15.17
CA GLN A 259 -9.26 12.64 14.90
C GLN A 259 -10.48 13.57 14.80
N SER A 260 -11.67 13.16 15.29
CA SER A 260 -12.92 13.94 15.21
C SER A 260 -12.86 15.31 15.90
N ARG A 261 -11.93 15.45 16.86
CA ARG A 261 -11.68 16.70 17.59
C ARG A 261 -10.37 17.39 17.20
N ASN A 262 -9.68 16.89 16.19
CA ASN A 262 -8.43 17.49 15.72
C ASN A 262 -8.71 18.66 14.77
N TYR A 263 -8.81 19.86 15.35
CA TYR A 263 -8.99 21.11 14.63
C TYR A 263 -7.69 21.93 14.53
N VAL A 264 -6.52 21.33 14.76
CA VAL A 264 -5.25 22.08 14.81
C VAL A 264 -4.98 22.79 13.49
N VAL A 265 -5.15 22.08 12.36
CA VAL A 265 -4.90 22.65 11.01
C VAL A 265 -5.96 23.69 10.63
N ASP A 266 -7.23 23.47 10.98
CA ASP A 266 -8.32 24.44 10.76
C ASP A 266 -8.08 25.74 11.55
N ARG A 267 -7.78 25.63 12.85
CA ARG A 267 -7.47 26.78 13.72
C ARG A 267 -6.24 27.52 13.23
N PHE A 268 -5.19 26.80 12.84
CA PHE A 268 -4.00 27.40 12.24
C PHE A 268 -4.35 28.28 11.03
N ALA A 269 -5.12 27.75 10.07
CA ALA A 269 -5.47 28.48 8.86
C ALA A 269 -6.39 29.68 9.13
N ARG A 270 -7.38 29.53 10.04
CA ARG A 270 -8.29 30.61 10.42
C ARG A 270 -7.57 31.74 11.14
N ASN A 271 -6.73 31.40 12.11
CA ASN A 271 -5.95 32.39 12.86
C ASN A 271 -4.97 33.14 11.95
N LEU A 272 -4.38 32.44 10.98
CA LEU A 272 -3.49 33.05 10.01
C LEU A 272 -4.24 34.09 9.15
N LEU A 273 -5.43 33.76 8.65
CA LEU A 273 -6.24 34.69 7.85
C LEU A 273 -6.78 35.85 8.68
N SER A 274 -7.29 35.59 9.89
CA SER A 274 -7.86 36.64 10.74
C SER A 274 -6.83 37.66 11.20
N SER A 275 -5.54 37.31 11.13
CA SER A 275 -4.43 38.20 11.49
C SER A 275 -3.98 39.10 10.33
N MET A 276 -4.49 38.88 9.10
CA MET A 276 -4.12 39.66 7.92
C MET A 276 -5.12 40.81 7.70
N PRO A 277 -4.66 41.99 7.26
CA PRO A 277 -5.57 43.07 6.90
C PRO A 277 -6.45 42.66 5.69
N PRO A 278 -7.62 43.30 5.52
CA PRO A 278 -8.41 43.15 4.30
C PRO A 278 -7.56 43.40 3.05
N ASP A 279 -7.83 42.64 1.99
CA ASP A 279 -7.12 42.71 0.69
C ASP A 279 -5.61 42.39 0.72
N ALA A 280 -5.12 41.76 1.80
CA ALA A 280 -3.75 41.29 1.88
C ALA A 280 -3.43 40.20 0.85
N ILE A 281 -2.24 40.29 0.24
CA ILE A 281 -1.67 39.22 -0.57
C ILE A 281 -0.87 38.30 0.36
N VAL A 282 -1.33 37.06 0.53
CA VAL A 282 -0.64 36.06 1.36
C VAL A 282 0.20 35.14 0.50
N LEU A 283 1.51 35.26 0.62
CA LEU A 283 2.48 34.38 -0.04
C LEU A 283 2.73 33.15 0.83
N LEU A 284 2.43 31.97 0.28
CA LEU A 284 2.53 30.71 1.02
C LEU A 284 3.65 29.83 0.49
N ARG A 285 4.28 29.09 1.40
CA ARG A 285 5.28 28.07 1.08
C ARG A 285 5.00 26.79 1.87
N GLY A 286 4.98 25.66 1.16
CA GLY A 286 4.83 24.33 1.74
C GLY A 286 3.38 23.85 1.84
N ASP A 287 3.24 22.53 2.05
CA ASP A 287 1.97 21.82 1.94
C ASP A 287 0.97 22.19 3.04
N LEU A 288 1.42 22.37 4.29
CA LEU A 288 0.54 22.69 5.41
C LEU A 288 -0.19 24.03 5.21
N PRO A 289 0.51 25.18 5.07
CA PRO A 289 -0.17 26.45 4.82
C PRO A 289 -0.88 26.48 3.46
N GLY A 290 -0.29 25.90 2.42
CA GLY A 290 -0.89 25.87 1.09
C GLY A 290 -2.23 25.13 1.05
N ASN A 291 -2.29 23.90 1.56
CA ASN A 291 -3.50 23.08 1.50
C ASN A 291 -4.58 23.56 2.48
N SER A 292 -4.18 23.98 3.69
CA SER A 292 -5.14 24.44 4.70
C SER A 292 -5.85 25.72 4.28
N LEU A 293 -5.13 26.69 3.71
CA LEU A 293 -5.73 27.92 3.20
C LEU A 293 -6.56 27.68 1.94
N ARG A 294 -6.11 26.82 1.01
CA ARG A 294 -6.93 26.43 -0.15
C ARG A 294 -8.25 25.80 0.27
N TYR A 295 -8.24 24.97 1.31
CA TYR A 295 -9.47 24.38 1.85
C TYR A 295 -10.44 25.48 2.35
N LEU A 296 -9.94 26.45 3.12
CA LEU A 296 -10.77 27.58 3.58
C LEU A 296 -11.33 28.40 2.41
N HIS A 297 -10.51 28.67 1.39
CA HIS A 297 -10.92 29.47 0.24
C HIS A 297 -11.98 28.76 -0.62
N TYR A 298 -11.71 27.51 -1.01
CA TYR A 298 -12.52 26.80 -2.00
C TYR A 298 -13.69 26.00 -1.42
N CYS A 299 -13.57 25.51 -0.17
CA CYS A 299 -14.60 24.68 0.44
C CYS A 299 -15.46 25.45 1.45
N LEU A 300 -14.88 26.44 2.14
CA LEU A 300 -15.57 27.20 3.20
C LEU A 300 -15.82 28.67 2.84
N VAL A 301 -15.55 29.06 1.59
CA VAL A 301 -15.89 30.37 0.99
C VAL A 301 -15.32 31.55 1.79
N PHE A 302 -14.06 31.46 2.22
CA PHE A 302 -13.31 32.65 2.65
C PHE A 302 -12.75 33.36 1.41
N ASN A 303 -13.21 34.58 1.11
CA ASN A 303 -12.72 35.37 -0.01
C ASN A 303 -11.34 35.95 0.31
N PHE A 304 -10.27 35.34 -0.20
CA PHE A 304 -8.92 35.90 -0.21
C PHE A 304 -8.12 35.35 -1.40
N ILE A 305 -7.16 36.13 -1.89
CA ILE A 305 -6.29 35.72 -3.00
C ILE A 305 -5.06 35.02 -2.40
N SER A 306 -4.90 33.73 -2.72
CA SER A 306 -3.74 32.93 -2.32
C SER A 306 -2.95 32.51 -3.55
N SER A 307 -1.65 32.84 -3.56
CA SER A 307 -0.70 32.32 -4.55
C SER A 307 0.40 31.53 -3.85
N CYS A 308 0.63 30.30 -4.29
CA CYS A 308 1.65 29.42 -3.72
C CYS A 308 2.93 29.56 -4.55
N LEU A 309 3.97 30.13 -3.95
CA LEU A 309 5.30 30.17 -4.55
C LEU A 309 6.00 28.85 -4.19
N ARG A 310 6.58 28.18 -5.19
CA ARG A 310 7.48 27.03 -4.98
C ARG A 310 8.89 27.52 -4.68
#